data_AF-K8GGH1-F1
#
_entry.id   AF-K8GGH1-F1
#
_cell.length_a   1.000
_cell.length_b   1.000
_cell.length_c   1.000
_cell.angle_alpha   90.00
_cell.angle_beta   90.00
_cell.angle_gamma   90.00
#
_symmetry.space_group_name_H-M   'P 1'
#
loop_
_entity.id
_entity.type
_entity.pdbx_description
1 polymer ?
#
loop_
_entity_poly.entity_id
_entity_poly.type
_entity_poly.pdbx_seq_one_letter_code
_entity_poly.pdbx_strand_id
1 'polypeptide(L)' 'MSPLLEKVLAEIDQLDFQEQLDVISYLIGRWQGTVNQLPLNSFSRQDLFGCLRGKVVIADDFNAPLKDFAEYME' A
#
# COMPACT_ATOMS: atom_id res chain seq x y z
N MET A 1 -6.48 -6.97 -18.68
CA MET A 1 -5.27 -6.11 -18.83
C MET A 1 -5.68 -4.88 -19.64
N SER A 2 -5.03 -3.73 -19.43
CA SER A 2 -5.32 -2.53 -20.24
C SER A 2 -4.77 -2.72 -21.66
N PRO A 3 -5.52 -2.43 -22.74
CA PRO A 3 -5.07 -2.61 -24.12
C PRO A 3 -3.84 -1.75 -24.48
N LEU A 4 -3.61 -0.67 -23.72
CA LEU A 4 -2.38 0.13 -23.84
C LEU A 4 -1.17 -0.59 -23.24
N LEU A 5 -1.36 -1.31 -22.13
CA LEU A 5 -0.29 -2.05 -21.47
C LEU A 5 0.19 -3.20 -22.36
N GLU A 6 -0.73 -3.90 -23.01
CA GLU A 6 -0.42 -4.99 -23.94
C GLU A 6 0.40 -4.51 -25.13
N LYS A 7 0.09 -3.34 -25.69
CA LYS A 7 0.89 -2.73 -26.77
C LYS A 7 2.29 -2.36 -26.31
N VAL A 8 2.41 -1.70 -25.16
CA VAL A 8 3.72 -1.29 -24.63
C VAL A 8 4.61 -2.51 -24.33
N LEU A 9 4.05 -3.60 -23.79
CA LEU A 9 4.81 -4.83 -23.55
C LEU A 9 5.25 -5.48 -24.87
N ALA A 10 4.38 -5.51 -25.89
CA ALA A 10 4.72 -6.05 -27.20
C ALA A 10 5.80 -5.23 -27.94
N GLU A 11 5.87 -3.92 -27.70
CA GLU A 11 6.93 -3.05 -28.23
C GLU A 11 8.26 -3.26 -27.47
N ILE A 12 8.21 -3.48 -26.15
CA ILE A 12 9.41 -3.77 -25.34
C ILE A 12 10.04 -5.11 -25.71
N ASP A 13 9.22 -6.13 -26.01
CA ASP A 13 9.72 -7.46 -26.43
C ASP A 13 10.49 -7.43 -27.76
N GLN A 14 10.34 -6.39 -28.57
CA GLN A 14 11.07 -6.23 -29.84
C GLN A 14 12.42 -5.51 -29.69
N LEU A 15 12.70 -4.95 -28.52
CA LEU A 15 13.94 -4.25 -28.22
C LEU A 15 15.10 -5.23 -27.98
N ASP A 16 16.33 -4.76 -28.16
CA ASP A 16 17.50 -5.52 -27.74
C ASP A 16 17.57 -5.62 -26.22
N PHE A 17 18.27 -6.64 -25.71
CA PHE A 17 18.35 -6.91 -24.28
C PHE A 17 18.86 -5.70 -23.48
N GLN A 18 19.81 -4.95 -24.05
CA GLN A 18 20.35 -3.75 -23.40
C GLN A 18 19.31 -2.63 -23.28
N GLU A 19 18.52 -2.42 -24.33
CA GLU A 19 17.46 -1.40 -24.38
C GLU A 19 16.31 -1.77 -23.42
N GLN A 20 15.99 -3.06 -23.29
CA GLN A 20 15.02 -3.54 -22.30
C GLN A 20 15.46 -3.21 -20.87
N LEU A 21 16.73 -3.41 -20.54
CA LEU A 21 17.28 -3.08 -19.23
C LEU A 21 17.21 -1.58 -18.94
N ASP A 22 17.48 -0.74 -19.95
CA ASP A 22 17.37 0.72 -19.82
C ASP A 22 15.92 1.16 -19.54
N VAL A 23 14.94 0.56 -20.23
CA VAL A 23 13.51 0.81 -19.97
C VAL A 23 13.12 0.38 -18.56
N ILE A 24 13.54 -0.81 -18.11
CA ILE A 24 13.27 -1.30 -16.75
C ILE A 24 13.89 -0.35 -15.71
N SER A 25 15.16 0.04 -15.90
CA SER A 25 15.87 0.97 -15.03
C SER A 25 15.15 2.33 -14.92
N TYR A 26 14.72 2.87 -16.07
CA TYR A 26 13.94 4.11 -16.13
C TYR A 26 12.59 3.99 -15.40
N LEU A 27 11.86 2.89 -15.59
CA LEU A 27 10.58 2.65 -14.93
C LEU A 27 10.72 2.52 -13.42
N ILE A 28 11.75 1.80 -12.95
CA ILE A 28 12.07 1.67 -11.52
C ILE A 28 12.42 3.04 -10.93
N GLY A 29 13.31 3.80 -11.58
CA GLY A 29 13.71 5.13 -11.13
C GLY A 29 12.54 6.10 -11.07
N ARG A 30 11.64 6.07 -12.06
CA ARG A 30 10.41 6.86 -12.06
C ARG A 30 9.48 6.47 -10.92
N TRP A 31 9.27 5.17 -10.71
CA TRP A 31 8.41 4.70 -9.62
C TRP A 31 8.97 5.08 -8.24
N GLN A 32 10.27 4.88 -8.01
CA GLN A 32 10.95 5.28 -6.78
C GLN A 32 10.96 6.80 -6.57
N GLY A 33 11.17 7.58 -7.63
CA GLY A 33 11.06 9.04 -7.59
C GLY A 33 9.65 9.51 -7.23
N THR A 34 8.62 8.79 -7.68
CA THR A 34 7.22 9.06 -7.34
C THR A 34 6.89 8.65 -5.90
N VAL A 35 7.48 7.56 -5.40
CA VAL A 35 7.35 7.12 -3.99
C VAL A 35 7.97 8.14 -3.03
N ASN A 36 9.07 8.78 -3.42
CA ASN A 36 9.73 9.84 -2.64
C ASN A 36 9.03 11.21 -2.73
N GLN A 37 8.02 11.36 -3.59
CA GLN A 37 7.26 12.60 -3.80
C GLN A 37 5.78 12.49 -3.42
N LEU A 38 5.30 11.30 -3.07
CA LEU A 38 4.03 11.19 -2.36
C LEU A 38 4.17 12.04 -1.09
N PRO A 39 3.26 12.98 -0.80
CA PRO A 39 3.20 13.49 0.55
C PRO A 39 3.04 12.26 1.42
N LEU A 40 4.00 12.05 2.34
CA LEU A 40 3.67 11.42 3.60
C LEU A 40 2.57 12.32 4.19
N ASN A 41 1.34 12.15 3.73
CA ASN A 41 0.20 12.28 4.58
C ASN A 41 0.38 11.12 5.55
N SER A 42 1.28 11.35 6.51
CA SER A 42 1.15 10.84 7.84
C SER A 42 -0.24 11.28 8.28
N PHE A 43 -1.26 10.52 7.87
CA PHE A 43 -2.41 10.36 8.72
C PHE A 43 -1.81 9.85 10.01
N SER A 44 -1.57 10.80 10.93
CA SER A 44 -1.22 10.48 12.28
C SER A 44 -2.28 9.48 12.72
N ARG A 45 -1.90 8.35 13.33
CA ARG A 45 -2.91 7.41 13.84
C ARG A 45 -3.90 8.09 14.79
N GLN A 46 -3.56 9.28 15.29
CA GLN A 46 -4.40 10.15 16.10
C GLN A 46 -5.61 10.72 15.32
N ASP A 47 -5.50 10.96 14.01
CA ASP A 47 -6.60 11.54 13.21
C ASP A 47 -7.56 10.50 12.62
N LEU A 48 -7.12 9.23 12.45
CA LEU A 48 -7.98 8.15 11.92
C LEU A 48 -9.20 7.87 12.82
N PHE A 49 -9.01 7.95 14.14
CA PHE A 49 -10.09 7.73 15.11
C PHE A 49 -10.89 9.00 15.41
N GLY A 50 -10.34 10.19 15.12
CA GLY A 50 -11.06 11.46 15.26
C GLY A 50 -12.31 11.52 14.39
N CYS A 51 -12.24 11.00 13.16
CA CYS A 51 -13.39 10.94 12.25
C CYS A 51 -14.48 9.93 12.67
N LEU A 52 -14.11 8.95 13.49
CA LEU A 52 -15.01 7.89 13.98
C LEU A 52 -15.55 8.20 15.40
N ARG A 53 -15.03 9.24 16.05
CA ARG A 53 -15.44 9.68 17.39
C ARG A 53 -16.92 10.06 17.37
N GLY A 54 -17.75 9.28 18.08
CA GLY A 54 -19.20 9.46 18.14
C GLY A 54 -20.00 8.75 17.03
N LYS A 55 -19.35 8.13 16.05
CA LYS A 55 -20.00 7.31 15.00
C LYS A 55 -19.96 5.81 15.30
N VAL A 56 -19.00 5.36 16.09
CA VAL A 56 -18.87 3.96 16.51
C VAL A 56 -19.24 3.89 17.99
N VAL A 57 -20.36 3.21 18.28
CA VAL A 57 -20.71 2.84 19.65
C VAL A 57 -19.89 1.61 19.98
N ILE A 58 -18.87 1.79 20.82
CA ILE A 58 -18.09 0.69 21.38
C ILE A 58 -18.91 0.12 22.52
N ALA A 59 -19.13 -1.20 22.50
CA ALA A 59 -19.82 -1.88 23.60
C ALA A 59 -18.99 -1.79 24.89
N ASP A 60 -19.66 -1.72 26.04
CA ASP A 60 -19.00 -1.52 27.35
C ASP A 60 -17.98 -2.63 27.70
N ASP A 61 -18.10 -3.79 27.06
CA ASP A 61 -17.28 -4.98 27.24
C ASP A 61 -16.16 -5.13 26.18
N PHE A 62 -15.94 -4.15 25.29
CA PHE A 62 -14.90 -4.22 24.26
C PHE A 62 -13.49 -4.46 24.85
N ASN A 63 -13.23 -3.90 26.04
CA ASN A 63 -11.96 -4.09 26.76
C ASN A 63 -12.04 -5.20 27.82
N ALA A 64 -13.12 -5.97 27.87
CA ALA A 64 -13.21 -7.09 28.81
C ALA A 64 -12.09 -8.10 28.49
N PRO A 65 -11.44 -8.68 29.51
CA PRO A 65 -10.45 -9.73 29.28
C PRO A 65 -11.09 -10.86 28.48
N LEU A 66 -10.55 -11.13 27.30
CA LEU A 66 -10.97 -12.27 26.50
C LEU A 66 -10.59 -13.53 27.30
N LYS A 67 -11.56 -14.11 28.00
CA LYS A 67 -11.36 -15.30 28.84
C LYS A 67 -10.67 -16.44 28.07
N ASP A 68 -10.93 -16.51 26.77
CA ASP A 68 -10.38 -17.52 25.86
C ASP A 68 -8.85 -17.37 25.62
N PHE A 69 -8.27 -16.20 25.90
CA PHE A 69 -6.81 -15.99 25.77
C PHE A 69 -6.05 -16.17 27.09
N ALA A 70 -6.74 -16.34 28.21
CA ALA A 70 -6.08 -16.59 29.50
C ALA A 70 -5.32 -17.93 29.50
N GLU A 71 -5.83 -18.94 28.78
CA GLU A 71 -5.23 -20.26 28.66
C GLU A 71 -3.92 -20.27 27.83
N TYR A 72 -3.67 -19.24 27.02
CA TYR A 72 -2.50 -19.14 26.15
C TYR A 72 -1.39 -18.22 26.70
N MET A 73 -1.61 -17.60 27.86
CA MET A 73 -0.68 -16.65 28.49
C MET A 73 0.02 -17.23 29.75
N GLU A 74 -0.16 -18.52 30.03
CA GLU A 74 0.61 -19.30 31.03
C GLU A 74 1.87 -19.95 30.43
#